data_AF-A0A536A2P4-F1
#
_entry.id   AF-A0A536A2P4-F1
#
_cell.length_a   1.000
_cell.length_b   1.000
_cell.length_c   1.000
_cell.angle_alpha   90.00
_cell.angle_beta   90.00
_cell.angle_gamma   90.00
#
_symmetry.space_group_name_H-M   'P 1'
#
loop_
_entity.id
_entity.type
_entity.pdbx_description
1 polymer ?
#
loop_
_entity_poly.entity_id
_entity_poly.type
_entity_poly.pdbx_seq_one_letter_code
_entity_poly.pdbx_strand_id
1 'polypeptide(L)'
;MFKVRGHWGAIAKSNYAGLAWREPIHRTLRELVMSYFYAYFNLRRERTLRTFSRPVNLARFDDRAWMTTDKEVWFIPEYLITISHTPLLRPSMAKRLTRLDKRSFEAGLVGHRWK
;
A
#
# COMPACT_ATOMS: atom_id res chain seq x y z
N MET A 1 9.78 -0.13 1.14
CA MET A 1 10.03 -0.53 -0.28
C MET A 1 11.52 -0.53 -0.52
N PHE A 2 12.00 -1.33 -1.47
CA PHE A 2 13.43 -1.47 -1.78
C PHE A 2 13.60 -1.74 -3.28
N LYS A 3 14.84 -1.64 -3.78
CA LYS A 3 15.15 -1.85 -5.20
C LYS A 3 16.37 -2.76 -5.37
N VAL A 4 16.22 -3.82 -6.17
CA VAL A 4 17.28 -4.80 -6.47
C VAL A 4 17.42 -4.92 -7.98
N ARG A 5 18.64 -4.74 -8.51
CA ARG A 5 18.94 -4.86 -9.95
C ARG A 5 17.92 -4.13 -10.83
N GLY A 6 17.58 -2.89 -10.47
CA GLY A 6 16.65 -2.06 -11.23
C GLY A 6 15.15 -2.31 -10.98
N HIS A 7 14.77 -3.31 -10.17
CA HIS A 7 13.38 -3.69 -9.93
C HIS A 7 12.95 -3.43 -8.48
N TRP A 8 11.71 -3.02 -8.30
CA TRP A 8 11.09 -2.62 -7.05
C TRP A 8 10.43 -3.79 -6.34
N GLY A 9 10.68 -3.90 -5.04
CA GLY A 9 10.00 -4.79 -4.11
C GLY A 9 9.48 -4.04 -2.88
N ALA A 10 8.72 -4.72 -2.04
CA ALA A 10 8.13 -4.14 -0.85
C ALA A 10 8.13 -5.08 0.35
N ILE A 11 8.38 -4.48 1.51
CA ILE A 11 8.18 -5.07 2.83
C ILE A 11 6.94 -4.38 3.40
N ALA A 12 5.96 -5.17 3.81
CA ALA A 12 4.73 -4.67 4.39
C ALA A 12 4.15 -5.71 5.35
N LYS A 13 3.41 -5.23 6.34
CA LYS A 13 2.58 -6.01 7.23
C LYS A 13 1.17 -5.44 7.17
N SER A 14 0.18 -6.30 7.00
CA SER A 14 -1.21 -5.89 6.92
C SER A 14 -2.10 -6.93 7.57
N ASN A 15 -3.30 -6.49 7.93
CA ASN A 15 -4.37 -7.33 8.42
C ASN A 15 -5.14 -8.05 7.29
N TYR A 16 -4.85 -7.70 6.04
CA TYR A 16 -5.40 -8.35 4.84
C TYR A 16 -4.35 -9.28 4.23
N ALA A 17 -4.73 -10.52 3.96
CA ALA A 17 -3.80 -11.59 3.58
C ALA A 17 -2.94 -11.27 2.34
N GLY A 18 -3.47 -10.50 1.38
CA GLY A 18 -2.76 -10.16 0.14
C GLY A 18 -1.87 -8.92 0.21
N LEU A 19 -1.80 -8.22 1.34
CA LEU A 19 -1.12 -6.92 1.49
C LEU A 19 0.20 -7.02 2.28
N ALA A 20 1.05 -7.97 1.90
CA ALA A 20 2.34 -8.24 2.53
C ALA A 20 3.52 -8.01 1.54
N TRP A 21 4.52 -8.88 1.59
CA TRP A 21 5.73 -8.85 0.76
C TRP A 21 5.44 -8.77 -0.75
N ARG A 22 6.34 -8.12 -1.48
CA ARG A 22 6.42 -8.16 -2.95
C ARG A 22 7.86 -8.37 -3.38
N GLU A 23 8.06 -9.39 -4.20
CA GLU A 23 9.33 -9.67 -4.85
C GLU A 23 9.81 -8.46 -5.67
N PRO A 24 11.12 -8.22 -5.75
CA PRO A 24 11.68 -7.13 -6.54
C PRO A 24 11.66 -7.47 -8.03
N ILE A 25 10.48 -7.59 -8.62
CA ILE A 25 10.26 -7.91 -10.05
C ILE A 25 9.59 -6.76 -10.82
N HIS A 26 9.21 -5.68 -10.15
CA HIS A 26 8.45 -4.59 -10.75
C HIS A 26 9.39 -3.50 -11.29
N ARG A 27 9.38 -3.22 -12.60
CA ARG A 27 10.27 -2.22 -13.21
C ARG A 27 9.91 -0.80 -12.77
N THR A 28 8.62 -0.55 -12.59
CA THR A 28 8.08 0.75 -12.20
C THR A 28 7.36 0.69 -10.85
N LEU A 29 7.29 1.84 -10.19
CA LEU A 29 6.46 1.99 -8.97
C LEU A 29 5.00 1.68 -9.24
N ARG A 30 4.50 2.07 -10.43
CA ARG A 30 3.13 1.80 -10.83
C ARG A 30 2.86 0.30 -10.92
N GLU A 31 3.79 -0.50 -11.45
CA GLU A 31 3.68 -1.96 -11.45
C GLU A 31 3.65 -2.54 -10.03
N LEU A 32 4.55 -2.09 -9.15
CA LEU A 32 4.56 -2.51 -7.75
C LEU A 32 3.22 -2.19 -7.07
N VAL A 33 2.71 -0.99 -7.23
CA VAL A 33 1.43 -0.55 -6.66
C VAL A 33 0.26 -1.35 -7.27
N MET A 34 0.29 -1.61 -8.57
CA MET A 34 -0.74 -2.40 -9.25
C MET A 34 -0.79 -3.85 -8.73
N SER A 35 0.34 -4.41 -8.31
CA SER A 35 0.38 -5.75 -7.67
C SER A 35 -0.39 -5.84 -6.35
N TYR A 36 -0.68 -4.71 -5.70
CA TYR A 36 -1.53 -4.66 -4.51
C TYR A 36 -3.01 -4.46 -4.85
N PHE A 37 -3.34 -4.00 -6.05
CA PHE A 37 -4.66 -3.46 -6.39
C PHE A 37 -5.83 -4.41 -6.07
N TYR A 38 -5.73 -5.69 -6.44
CA TYR A 38 -6.80 -6.66 -6.21
C TYR A 38 -6.97 -7.06 -4.75
N ALA A 39 -5.90 -6.98 -3.96
CA ALA A 39 -5.90 -7.27 -2.53
C ALA A 39 -6.21 -6.04 -1.66
N TYR A 40 -6.25 -4.84 -2.24
CA TYR A 40 -6.46 -3.58 -1.52
C TYR A 40 -7.93 -3.17 -1.56
N PHE A 41 -8.70 -3.66 -0.57
CA PHE A 41 -10.13 -3.41 -0.47
C PHE A 41 -10.57 -3.06 0.96
N ASN A 42 -11.77 -2.49 1.10
CA ASN A 42 -12.40 -2.18 2.39
C ASN A 42 -13.46 -3.24 2.77
N LEU A 43 -13.98 -3.17 4.00
CA LEU A 43 -15.03 -4.09 4.49
C LEU A 43 -16.36 -3.99 3.71
N ARG A 44 -16.56 -2.95 2.89
CA ARG A 44 -17.69 -2.82 1.94
C ARG A 44 -17.42 -3.54 0.61
N ARG A 45 -16.32 -4.29 0.51
CA ARG A 45 -15.85 -5.03 -0.68
C ARG A 45 -15.44 -4.14 -1.85
N GLU A 46 -15.10 -2.90 -1.59
CA GLU A 46 -14.69 -1.95 -2.62
C GLU A 46 -13.16 -1.94 -2.71
N ARG A 47 -12.62 -2.05 -3.93
CA ARG A 47 -11.18 -1.81 -4.15
C ARG A 47 -10.91 -0.34 -3.96
N THR A 48 -10.04 0.06 -3.05
CA THR A 48 -9.87 1.47 -2.62
C THR A 48 -8.51 2.07 -2.95
N LEU A 49 -7.58 1.31 -3.54
CA LEU A 49 -6.31 1.87 -4.00
C LEU A 49 -6.55 2.82 -5.18
N ARG A 50 -6.21 4.09 -5.03
CA ARG A 50 -6.52 5.15 -6.02
C ARG A 50 -5.30 5.89 -6.53
N THR A 51 -4.30 6.07 -5.68
CA THR A 51 -3.12 6.87 -5.98
C THR A 51 -1.88 6.25 -5.36
N PHE A 52 -0.71 6.73 -5.79
CA PHE A 52 0.58 6.40 -5.19
C PHE A 52 1.52 7.60 -5.30
N SER A 53 2.48 7.70 -4.40
CA SER A 53 3.49 8.76 -4.40
C SER A 53 4.86 8.24 -4.87
N ARG A 54 5.84 9.14 -4.97
CA ARG A 54 7.24 8.76 -5.10
C ARG A 54 7.76 8.22 -3.76
N PRO A 55 8.78 7.34 -3.74
CA PRO A 55 9.41 6.88 -2.52
C PRO A 55 9.89 8.06 -1.69
N VAL A 56 9.66 7.98 -0.38
CA VAL A 56 10.23 8.91 0.59
C VAL A 56 11.37 8.21 1.31
N ASN A 57 12.54 8.86 1.33
CA ASN A 57 13.63 8.42 2.19
C ASN A 57 13.29 8.82 3.63
N LEU A 58 13.06 7.83 4.50
CA LEU A 58 12.69 8.05 5.89
C LEU A 58 13.85 8.57 6.75
N ALA A 59 15.10 8.52 6.26
CA ALA A 59 16.26 9.10 6.96
C ALA A 59 16.09 10.58 7.31
N ARG A 60 15.20 11.27 6.58
CA ARG A 60 14.85 12.66 6.87
C ARG A 60 14.16 12.89 8.23
N PHE A 61 13.75 11.82 8.90
CA PHE A 61 13.12 11.86 10.23
C PHE A 61 14.04 11.25 11.30
N ASP A 62 15.31 11.00 10.99
CA ASP A 62 16.25 10.36 11.92
C ASP A 62 16.52 11.23 13.16
N ASP A 63 16.35 12.55 13.04
CA ASP A 63 16.37 13.51 14.17
C ASP A 63 15.30 13.21 15.23
N ARG A 64 14.29 12.40 14.90
CA ARG A 64 13.21 11.96 15.80
C ARG A 64 13.33 10.50 16.24
N ALA A 65 14.43 9.82 15.93
CA ALA A 65 14.68 8.42 16.27
C ALA A 65 13.52 7.47 15.88
N TRP A 66 12.89 7.72 14.73
CA TRP A 66 11.63 7.07 14.32
C TRP A 66 11.68 5.54 14.27
N MET A 67 12.86 4.94 14.07
CA MET A 67 13.03 3.49 13.95
C MET A 67 12.96 2.76 15.30
N THR A 68 13.35 3.43 16.38
CA THR A 68 13.59 2.79 17.69
C THR A 68 12.77 3.41 18.82
N THR A 69 12.15 4.56 18.59
CA THR A 69 11.29 5.21 19.57
C THR A 69 10.09 4.33 19.92
N ASP A 70 9.71 4.34 21.20
CA ASP A 70 8.49 3.73 21.72
C ASP A 70 7.26 4.63 21.54
N LYS A 71 7.48 5.90 21.17
CA LYS A 71 6.43 6.89 20.91
C LYS A 71 5.80 6.70 19.53
N GLU A 72 4.59 7.22 19.39
CA GLU A 72 3.89 7.22 18.10
C GLU A 72 4.63 8.08 17.06
N VAL A 73 4.72 7.57 15.83
CA VAL A 73 5.44 8.21 14.72
C VAL A 73 4.50 8.87 13.71
N TRP A 74 3.37 9.44 14.16
CA TRP A 74 2.31 10.00 13.31
C TRP A 74 2.79 11.05 12.31
N PHE A 75 3.87 11.77 12.62
CA PHE A 75 4.49 12.71 11.70
C PHE A 75 4.91 12.07 10.35
N ILE A 76 5.16 10.76 10.31
CA ILE A 76 5.45 10.04 9.05
C ILE A 76 4.20 9.95 8.17
N PRO A 77 3.10 9.27 8.58
CA PRO A 77 1.89 9.21 7.75
C PRO A 77 1.30 10.59 7.47
N GLU A 78 1.37 11.53 8.42
CA GLU A 78 0.95 12.93 8.21
C GLU A 78 1.77 13.59 7.10
N TYR A 79 3.09 13.41 7.09
CA TYR A 79 3.91 13.87 5.97
C TYR A 79 3.53 13.18 4.67
N LEU A 80 3.35 11.85 4.69
CA LEU A 80 3.05 11.05 3.51
C LEU A 80 1.72 11.40 2.84
N ILE A 81 0.74 11.97 3.55
CA ILE A 81 -0.51 12.44 2.92
C ILE A 81 -0.38 13.82 2.25
N THR A 82 0.66 14.60 2.57
CA THR A 82 0.88 15.95 1.99
C THR A 82 1.66 15.94 0.68
N ILE A 83 2.43 14.88 0.41
CA ILE A 83 3.25 14.81 -0.80
C ILE A 83 2.40 14.59 -2.05
N SER A 84 2.99 14.90 -3.22
CA SER A 84 2.32 14.69 -4.49
C SER A 84 2.00 13.21 -4.73
N HIS A 85 0.75 12.95 -5.11
CA HIS A 85 0.23 11.64 -5.44
C HIS A 85 -0.17 11.57 -6.92
N THR A 86 0.25 10.50 -7.59
CA THR A 86 -0.14 10.19 -8.96
C THR A 86 -1.36 9.28 -8.97
N PRO A 87 -2.40 9.59 -9.78
CA PRO A 87 -3.53 8.69 -9.99
C PRO A 87 -3.10 7.33 -10.54
N LEU A 88 -3.50 6.24 -9.87
CA LEU A 88 -3.29 4.86 -10.36
C LEU A 88 -4.27 4.51 -11.49
N LEU A 89 -5.49 5.04 -11.37
CA LEU A 89 -6.62 4.83 -12.25
C LEU A 89 -7.19 6.17 -12.71
N ARG A 90 -7.76 6.20 -13.92
CA ARG A 90 -8.62 7.32 -14.34
C ARG A 90 -9.89 7.33 -13.48
N PRO A 91 -10.48 8.52 -13.20
CA PRO A 91 -11.73 8.60 -12.44
C PRO A 91 -12.88 7.76 -13.03
N SER A 92 -12.98 7.70 -14.36
CA SER A 92 -13.98 6.88 -15.07
C SER A 92 -13.79 5.37 -14.83
N MET A 93 -12.56 4.89 -14.72
CA MET A 93 -12.27 3.50 -14.39
C MET A 93 -12.67 3.19 -12.95
N ALA A 94 -12.30 4.07 -12.02
CA ALA A 94 -12.61 3.90 -10.59
C ALA A 94 -14.11 3.79 -10.32
N LYS A 95 -14.94 4.58 -11.04
CA LYS A 95 -16.41 4.55 -10.93
C LYS A 95 -17.05 3.24 -11.40
N ARG A 96 -16.36 2.47 -12.26
CA ARG A 96 -16.88 1.22 -12.85
C ARG A 96 -16.32 -0.04 -12.19
N LEU A 97 -15.54 0.10 -11.11
CA LEU A 97 -15.01 -1.05 -10.39
C LEU A 97 -16.14 -1.84 -9.74
N THR A 98 -16.15 -3.14 -9.97
CA THR A 98 -17.07 -4.04 -9.28
C THR A 98 -16.62 -4.26 -7.84
N ARG A 99 -17.59 -4.54 -6.97
CA ARG A 99 -17.31 -5.07 -5.64
C ARG A 99 -16.64 -6.44 -5.75
N LEU A 100 -15.84 -6.80 -4.76
CA LEU A 100 -15.31 -8.15 -4.66
C LEU A 100 -16.45 -9.15 -4.49
N ASP A 101 -16.32 -10.27 -5.18
CA ASP A 101 -17.16 -11.44 -4.93
C ASP A 101 -16.89 -11.99 -3.52
N LYS A 102 -17.81 -12.84 -3.04
CA LYS A 102 -17.75 -13.39 -1.68
C LYS A 102 -16.45 -14.17 -1.43
N ARG A 103 -16.01 -15.00 -2.39
CA ARG A 103 -14.83 -15.86 -2.24
C ARG A 103 -13.56 -15.02 -2.12
N SER A 104 -13.38 -14.03 -3.00
CA SER A 104 -12.22 -13.13 -2.94
C SER A 104 -12.18 -12.32 -1.64
N PHE A 105 -13.35 -11.87 -1.17
CA PHE A 105 -13.48 -11.14 0.08
C PHE A 105 -13.08 -12.00 1.29
N GLU A 106 -13.63 -13.21 1.40
CA GLU A 106 -13.32 -14.14 2.49
C GLU A 106 -11.84 -14.55 2.46
N ALA A 107 -11.28 -14.85 1.29
CA ALA A 107 -9.87 -15.18 1.14
C ALA A 107 -8.95 -14.04 1.60
N GLY A 108 -9.28 -12.79 1.26
CA GLY A 108 -8.49 -11.63 1.67
C GLY A 108 -8.59 -11.31 3.18
N LEU A 109 -9.62 -11.83 3.86
CA LEU A 109 -9.82 -11.68 5.31
C LEU A 109 -9.32 -12.87 6.14
N VAL A 110 -8.74 -13.90 5.52
CA VAL A 110 -8.12 -15.00 6.27
C VAL A 110 -7.02 -14.43 7.17
N GLY A 111 -7.13 -14.69 8.48
CA GLY A 111 -6.21 -14.16 9.48
C GLY A 111 -6.43 -12.69 9.86
N HIS A 112 -7.49 -12.04 9.36
CA HIS A 112 -7.83 -10.66 9.70
C HIS A 112 -8.25 -10.56 11.18
N ARG A 113 -7.57 -9.69 11.92
CA ARG A 113 -7.84 -9.38 13.32
C ARG A 113 -8.92 -8.30 13.41
N TRP A 114 -9.95 -8.54 14.21
CA TRP A 114 -11.08 -7.60 14.37
C TRP A 114 -10.91 -6.64 15.56
N LYS A 115 -9.78 -6.77 16.27
CA LYS A 115 -9.44 -6.01 17.47
C LYS A 115 -8.16 -5.23 17.22
#